data_AF-A0A7C4JLF0-F1
#
_entry.id   AF-A0A7C4JLF0-F1
#
_cell.length_a   1.000
_cell.length_b   1.000
_cell.length_c   1.000
_cell.angle_alpha   90.00
_cell.angle_beta   90.00
_cell.angle_gamma   90.00
#
_symmetry.space_group_name_H-M   'P 1'
#
loop_
_entity.id
_entity.type
_entity.pdbx_description
1 polymer ?
#
loop_
_entity_poly.entity_id
_entity_poly.type
_entity_poly.pdbx_seq_one_letter_code
_entity_poly.pdbx_strand_id
1 'polypeptide(L)' 'MSSVENKIIEVLQNYGELNVTKISKLTGISFKTLDKYLKKLLKEGVIEERRFGRLRLLRLRKKV' A
#
# COMPACT_ATOMS: atom_id res chain seq x y z
N MET A 1 4.01 3.03 13.93
CA MET A 1 2.95 2.56 13.02
C MET A 1 1.58 3.00 13.55
N SER A 2 0.68 3.45 12.67
CA SER A 2 -0.70 3.81 12.97
C SER A 2 -1.68 2.66 12.63
N SER A 3 -2.91 2.71 13.15
CA SER A 3 -3.96 1.74 12.82
C SER A 3 -4.20 1.62 11.30
N VAL A 4 -4.11 2.72 10.57
CA VAL A 4 -4.26 2.74 9.10
C VAL A 4 -3.08 2.03 8.42
N GLU A 5 -1.84 2.30 8.84
CA GLU A 5 -0.65 1.65 8.28
C GLU A 5 -0.71 0.13 8.46
N ASN A 6 -1.13 -0.34 9.65
CA ASN A 6 -1.29 -1.76 9.91
C ASN A 6 -2.33 -2.41 8.98
N LYS A 7 -3.48 -1.76 8.75
CA LYS A 7 -4.50 -2.27 7.81
C LYS A 7 -3.97 -2.38 6.38
N ILE A 8 -3.19 -1.41 5.93
CA ILE A 8 -2.58 -1.44 4.59
C ILE A 8 -1.59 -2.61 4.49
N ILE A 9 -0.75 -2.79 5.50
CA ILE A 9 0.24 -3.85 5.56
C ILE A 9 -0.43 -5.22 5.59
N GLU A 10 -1.46 -5.41 6.41
CA GLU A 10 -2.24 -6.64 6.49
C GLU A 10 -2.88 -6.99 5.13
N VAL A 11 -3.46 -6.01 4.45
CA VAL A 11 -4.01 -6.20 3.10
C VAL A 11 -2.91 -6.60 2.10
N LEU A 12 -1.75 -5.94 2.12
CA LEU A 12 -0.66 -6.32 1.22
C LEU A 12 -0.03 -7.68 1.60
N GLN A 13 -0.05 -8.05 2.87
CA GLN A 13 0.42 -9.36 3.34
C GLN A 13 -0.50 -10.48 2.85
N ASN A 14 -1.82 -10.28 2.94
CA ASN A 14 -2.82 -11.29 2.59
C ASN A 14 -3.00 -11.46 1.07
N TYR A 15 -2.84 -10.39 0.29
CA TYR A 15 -3.13 -10.39 -1.14
C TYR A 15 -1.89 -10.20 -2.03
N GLY A 16 -0.73 -9.90 -1.46
CA GLY A 16 0.51 -9.67 -2.19
C GLY A 16 0.60 -8.28 -2.82
N GLU A 17 0.56 -8.23 -4.16
CA GLU A 17 0.74 -6.99 -4.93
C GLU A 17 -0.62 -6.44 -5.39
N LEU A 18 -0.93 -5.20 -5.02
CA LEU A 18 -2.24 -4.58 -5.27
C LEU A 18 -2.12 -3.16 -5.82
N ASN A 19 -3.12 -2.74 -6.61
CA ASN A 19 -3.28 -1.33 -6.97
C ASN A 19 -3.96 -0.53 -5.84
N VAL A 20 -3.79 0.80 -5.88
CA VAL A 20 -4.34 1.72 -4.87
C VAL A 20 -5.87 1.59 -4.74
N THR A 21 -6.58 1.38 -5.84
CA THR A 21 -8.04 1.20 -5.85
C THR A 21 -8.47 -0.04 -5.08
N LYS A 22 -7.78 -1.17 -5.24
CA LYS A 22 -8.08 -2.41 -4.53
C LYS A 22 -7.75 -2.28 -3.05
N ILE A 23 -6.64 -1.63 -2.70
CA ILE A 23 -6.28 -1.33 -1.31
C ILE A 23 -7.35 -0.44 -0.66
N SER A 24 -7.81 0.61 -1.34
CA SER A 24 -8.89 1.48 -0.84
C SER A 24 -10.18 0.70 -0.58
N LYS A 25 -10.60 -0.15 -1.52
CA LYS A 25 -11.80 -0.99 -1.37
C LYS A 25 -11.68 -1.99 -0.22
N LEU A 26 -10.52 -2.62 -0.03
CA LEU A 26 -10.31 -3.63 1.02
C LEU A 26 -10.15 -3.00 2.41
N THR A 27 -9.53 -1.82 2.49
CA THR A 27 -9.30 -1.13 3.77
C THR A 27 -10.48 -0.24 4.19
N GLY A 28 -11.37 0.13 3.26
CA GLY A 28 -12.44 1.10 3.47
C GLY A 28 -11.94 2.55 3.59
N ILE A 29 -10.69 2.82 3.21
CA ILE A 29 -10.03 4.12 3.41
C ILE A 29 -10.12 4.95 2.13
N SER A 30 -10.45 6.23 2.27
CA SER A 30 -10.52 7.16 1.14
C SER A 30 -9.17 7.31 0.44
N PHE A 31 -9.18 7.55 -0.88
CA PHE A 31 -7.96 7.71 -1.67
C PHE A 31 -7.02 8.79 -1.14
N LYS A 32 -7.55 9.94 -0.70
CA LYS A 32 -6.75 11.05 -0.16
C LYS A 32 -5.99 10.63 1.10
N THR A 33 -6.68 9.96 2.02
CA THR A 33 -6.07 9.46 3.26
C THR A 33 -5.07 8.34 2.95
N LEU A 34 -5.46 7.40 2.08
CA LEU A 34 -4.62 6.28 1.69
C LEU A 34 -3.31 6.75 1.03
N ASP A 35 -3.35 7.71 0.11
CA ASP A 35 -2.16 8.23 -0.57
C ASP A 35 -1.15 8.85 0.41
N LYS A 36 -1.63 9.55 1.45
CA LYS A 36 -0.77 10.07 2.54
C LYS A 36 0.01 8.95 3.23
N TYR A 37 -0.67 7.87 3.62
CA TYR A 37 -0.04 6.75 4.32
C TYR A 37 0.84 5.91 3.39
N LEU A 38 0.42 5.67 2.15
CA LEU A 38 1.24 4.97 1.16
C LEU A 38 2.55 5.70 0.88
N LYS A 39 2.51 7.03 0.71
CA LYS A 39 3.73 7.85 0.55
C LYS A 39 4.67 7.73 1.74
N LYS A 40 4.12 7.70 2.96
CA LYS A 40 4.91 7.50 4.19
C LYS A 40 5.55 6.11 4.23
N LEU A 41 4.77 5.04 3.99
CA LEU A 41 5.27 3.66 3.99
C LEU A 41 6.32 3.42 2.90
N LEU A 42 6.17 4.05 1.73
CA LEU A 42 7.18 4.05 0.66
C LEU A 42 8.47 4.73 1.11
N LYS A 43 8.36 5.92 1.73
CA LYS A 43 9.52 6.67 2.26
C LYS A 43 10.26 5.88 3.35
N GLU A 44 9.53 5.14 4.19
CA GLU A 44 10.09 4.29 5.25
C GLU A 44 10.62 2.95 4.72
N GLY A 45 10.40 2.62 3.44
CA GLY A 45 10.87 1.38 2.84
C GLY A 45 10.12 0.12 3.31
N VAL A 46 8.93 0.29 3.90
CA VAL A 46 8.06 -0.82 4.33
C VAL A 46 7.39 -1.49 3.14
N ILE A 47 6.98 -0.66 2.17
CA ILE A 47 6.39 -1.10 0.90
C ILE A 47 7.23 -0.57 -0.25
N GLU A 48 7.06 -1.17 -1.42
CA GLU A 48 7.65 -0.69 -2.67
C GLU A 48 6.57 -0.52 -3.74
N GLU A 49 6.84 0.36 -4.70
CA GLU A 49 5.95 0.58 -5.85
C GLU A 49 6.56 0.09 -7.16
N ARG A 50 5.72 -0.51 -8.00
CA ARG A 50 6.04 -0.84 -9.39
C ARG A 50 5.04 -0.16 -10.31
N ARG A 51 5.54 0.41 -11.40
CA ARG A 51 4.74 1.11 -12.41
C ARG A 51 4.81 0.38 -13.74
N PHE A 52 3.63 0.11 -14.31
CA PHE A 52 3.46 -0.44 -15.65
C PHE A 52 2.61 0.54 -16.46
N GLY A 53 3.26 1.50 -17.11
CA GLY A 53 2.57 2.65 -17.71
C GLY A 53 1.78 3.43 -16.65
N ARG A 54 0.45 3.48 -16.78
CA ARG A 54 -0.45 4.14 -15.83
C ARG A 54 -0.82 3.28 -14.62
N LEU A 55 -0.54 1.98 -14.65
CA LEU A 55 -0.84 1.07 -13.55
C LEU A 55 0.22 1.22 -12.44
N ARG A 56 -0.24 1.51 -11.23
CA ARG A 56 0.58 1.59 -10.01
C ARG A 56 0.24 0.42 -9.09
N LEU A 57 1.22 -0.43 -8.83
CA LEU A 57 1.12 -1.59 -7.95
C LEU A 57 2.03 -1.42 -6.73
N LEU A 58 1.55 -1.87 -5.58
CA LEU A 58 2.21 -1.76 -4.29
C LEU A 58 2.30 -3.14 -3.66
N ARG A 59 3.43 -3.43 -3.01
CA ARG A 59 3.66 -4.68 -2.28
C ARG A 59 4.55 -4.44 -1.08
N LEU A 60 4.54 -5.37 -0.11
CA LEU A 60 5.52 -5.36 0.97
C LEU A 60 6.93 -5.53 0.41
N ARG A 61 7.87 -4.73 0.90
CA ARG A 61 9.28 -4.90 0.56
C ARG A 61 9.75 -6.20 1.21
N LYS A 62 10.23 -7.15 0.41
CA LYS A 62 10.88 -8.35 0.96
C LYS A 62 12.16 -7.92 1.66
N LYS A 63 12.34 -8.30 2.93
CA LYS A 63 13.66 -8.29 3.54
C LYS A 63 14.46 -9.40 2.84
N VAL A 64 15.55 -9.00 2.18
CA VAL A 64 16.56 -9.92 1.64
C VAL A 64 17.31 -10.52 2.81
#